data_AF-A0A0Q7TJL3-F1
#
_entry.id   AF-A0A0Q7TJL3-F1
#
_cell.length_a   1.000
_cell.length_b   1.000
_cell.length_c   1.000
_cell.angle_alpha   90.00
_cell.angle_beta   90.00
_cell.angle_gamma   90.00
#
_symmetry.space_group_name_H-M   'P 1'
#
loop_
_entity.id
_entity.type
_entity.pdbx_description
1 polymer ?
#
loop_
_entity_poly.entity_id
_entity_poly.type
_entity_poly.pdbx_seq_one_letter_code
_entity_poly.pdbx_strand_id
1 'polypeptide(L)' 'MIIDHPNTYGAQDRLTCGHCGGDAMLARRSPHPDLGDKYEIQIFRCLACGDEKHRTVDAAGQTYESVSCQ' A
#
# COMPACT_ATOMS: atom_id res chain seq x y z
N MET A 1 -17.88 -10.27 23.85
CA MET A 1 -17.60 -9.15 22.94
C MET A 1 -16.28 -9.50 22.28
N ILE A 2 -16.30 -9.87 21.00
CA ILE A 2 -15.06 -10.15 20.26
C ILE A 2 -14.49 -8.76 19.94
N ILE A 3 -13.50 -8.32 20.70
CA ILE A 3 -12.73 -7.12 20.35
C ILE A 3 -11.81 -7.60 19.23
N ASP A 4 -12.28 -7.45 18.00
CA ASP A 4 -11.49 -7.65 16.80
C ASP A 4 -10.31 -6.68 16.87
N HIS A 5 -9.12 -7.27 16.91
CA HIS A 5 -7.84 -6.60 17.03
C HIS A 5 -7.76 -5.47 15.99
N PRO A 6 -7.29 -4.25 16.32
CA PRO A 6 -6.88 -3.33 15.26
C PRO A 6 -5.61 -3.90 14.65
N ASN A 7 -5.77 -4.80 13.67
CA ASN A 7 -4.69 -5.34 12.86
C ASN A 7 -4.31 -4.25 11.85
N THR A 8 -3.65 -3.25 12.40
CA THR A 8 -3.09 -2.08 11.76
C THR A 8 -2.03 -2.49 10.73
N TYR A 9 -2.49 -2.64 9.47
CA TYR A 9 -1.90 -2.29 8.16
C TYR A 9 -3.00 -2.48 7.09
N GLY A 10 -4.19 -1.94 7.40
CA GLY A 10 -5.46 -2.12 6.67
C GLY A 10 -5.59 -1.25 5.43
N ALA A 11 -4.62 -1.29 4.53
CA ALA A 11 -4.83 -0.77 3.19
C ALA A 11 -5.61 -1.80 2.37
N GLN A 12 -6.52 -1.34 1.52
CA GLN A 12 -7.14 -2.19 0.50
C GLN A 12 -6.03 -2.90 -0.29
N ASP A 13 -6.03 -4.23 -0.31
CA ASP A 13 -5.10 -5.05 -1.11
C ASP A 13 -5.35 -4.93 -2.62
N ARG A 14 -6.33 -4.11 -3.02
CA ARG A 14 -6.71 -3.83 -4.39
C ARG A 14 -6.78 -2.34 -4.66
N LEU A 15 -6.17 -1.92 -5.76
CA LEU A 15 -6.24 -0.58 -6.31
C LEU A 15 -6.68 -0.65 -7.77
N THR A 16 -7.17 0.47 -8.30
CA THR A 16 -7.28 0.66 -9.75
C THR A 16 -5.92 1.12 -10.29
N CYS A 17 -5.44 0.47 -11.35
CA CYS A 17 -4.24 0.89 -12.06
C CYS A 17 -4.48 2.24 -12.73
N GLY A 18 -3.64 3.24 -12.43
CA GLY A 18 -3.71 4.55 -13.06
C GLY A 18 -3.32 4.56 -14.54
N HIS A 19 -2.63 3.52 -15.01
CA HIS A 19 -2.15 3.43 -16.39
C HIS A 19 -3.17 2.79 -17.35
N CYS A 20 -3.76 1.65 -16.97
CA CYS A 20 -4.68 0.91 -17.84
C CYS A 20 -6.12 0.79 -17.30
N GLY A 21 -6.38 1.27 -16.08
CA GLY A 21 -7.68 1.13 -15.41
C GLY A 21 -8.00 -0.28 -14.88
N GLY A 22 -7.12 -1.27 -15.11
CA GLY A 22 -7.30 -2.63 -14.61
C GLY A 22 -7.07 -2.76 -13.10
N ASP A 23 -7.40 -3.92 -12.54
CA ASP A 23 -7.15 -4.21 -11.13
C ASP A 23 -5.64 -4.37 -10.86
N ALA A 24 -5.15 -3.66 -9.86
CA ALA A 24 -3.83 -3.84 -9.29
C ALA A 24 -3.97 -4.46 -7.90
N MET A 25 -3.27 -5.57 -7.69
CA MET A 25 -3.25 -6.28 -6.42
C MET A 25 -1.93 -6.05 -5.72
N LEU A 26 -1.98 -6.08 -4.40
CA LEU A 26 -0.79 -6.03 -3.58
C LEU A 26 0.12 -7.22 -3.89
N ALA A 27 1.30 -6.94 -4.42
CA ALA A 27 2.30 -7.93 -4.76
C ALA A 27 3.32 -8.13 -3.62
N ARG A 28 3.68 -7.05 -2.91
CA ARG A 28 4.71 -7.12 -1.86
C ARG A 28 4.48 -6.09 -0.76
N ARG A 29 4.79 -6.46 0.48
CA ARG A 29 4.90 -5.59 1.65
C ARG A 29 6.33 -5.65 2.18
N SER A 30 6.90 -4.51 2.53
CA SER A 30 8.21 -4.39 3.15
C SER A 30 8.18 -3.27 4.19
N PRO A 31 8.88 -3.40 5.34
CA PRO A 31 9.03 -2.29 6.27
C PRO A 31 9.76 -1.12 5.58
N HIS A 32 9.40 0.12 5.92
CA HIS A 32 10.06 1.30 5.37
C HIS A 32 11.50 1.39 5.90
N PRO A 33 12.52 1.46 5.03
CA PRO A 33 13.92 1.44 5.47
C PRO A 33 14.28 2.67 6.32
N ASP A 34 13.78 3.85 5.97
CA ASP A 34 14.11 5.11 6.68
C ASP A 34 13.15 5.45 7.84
N LEU A 35 11.86 5.16 7.71
CA LEU A 35 10.84 5.55 8.70
C LEU A 35 10.60 4.47 9.78
N GLY A 36 11.23 3.29 9.63
CA GLY A 36 11.16 2.17 10.56
C GLY A 36 9.86 1.38 10.51
N ASP A 37 9.70 0.43 11.43
CA ASP A 37 8.57 -0.52 11.49
C ASP A 37 7.20 0.12 11.77
N LYS A 38 7.13 1.44 11.86
CA LYS A 38 5.88 2.19 11.95
C LYS A 38 5.27 2.46 10.58
N TYR A 39 6.03 2.24 9.52
CA TYR A 39 5.62 2.45 8.14
C TYR A 39 5.91 1.22 7.28
N GLU A 40 4.99 0.91 6.39
CA GLU A 40 5.07 -0.22 5.46
C GLU A 40 5.03 0.33 4.03
N ILE A 41 5.98 -0.12 3.21
CA ILE A 41 5.96 0.05 1.77
C ILE A 41 5.16 -1.10 1.17
N GLN A 42 4.11 -0.74 0.45
CA GLN A 42 3.23 -1.63 -0.28
C GLN A 42 3.45 -1.45 -1.77
N ILE A 43 3.76 -2.55 -2.45
CA ILE A 43 3.96 -2.61 -3.89
C ILE A 43 2.75 -3.30 -4.49
N PHE A 44 2.01 -2.58 -5.32
CA PHE A 44 0.85 -3.10 -6.03
C PHE A 44 1.22 -3.33 -7.49
N ARG A 45 0.88 -4.50 -8.02
CA ARG A 45 1.12 -4.83 -9.41
C ARG A 45 -0.21 -4.98 -10.15
N CYS A 46 -0.33 -4.29 -11.27
CA CYS A 46 -1.47 -4.44 -12.15
C CYS A 46 -1.48 -5.81 -12.80
N LEU A 47 -2.62 -6.52 -12.71
CA LEU A 47 -2.80 -7.83 -13.34
C LEU A 47 -2.96 -7.73 -14.87
N ALA A 48 -3.36 -6.57 -15.38
CA ALA A 48 -3.59 -6.36 -16.81
C ALA A 48 -2.33 -5.90 -17.56
N CYS A 49 -1.66 -4.84 -17.09
CA CYS A 49 -0.49 -4.27 -17.76
C CYS A 49 0.84 -4.57 -17.07
N GLY A 50 0.82 -5.13 -15.86
CA GLY A 50 2.04 -5.42 -15.09
C GLY A 50 2.68 -4.21 -14.40
N ASP A 51 2.09 -3.01 -14.53
CA ASP A 51 2.57 -1.77 -13.91
C ASP A 51 2.61 -1.86 -12.38
N GLU A 52 3.67 -1.33 -11.78
CA GLU A 52 3.91 -1.39 -10.34
C GLU A 52 3.73 -0.02 -9.69
N LYS A 53 2.91 0.03 -8.65
CA LYS A 53 2.64 1.24 -7.86
C LYS A 53 3.11 1.04 -6.43
N HIS A 54 3.97 1.94 -5.99
CA HIS A 54 4.44 1.99 -4.61
C HIS A 54 3.56 2.92 -3.78
N ARG A 55 3.21 2.47 -2.58
CA ARG A 55 2.47 3.25 -1.58
C ARG A 55 3.11 3.01 -0.22
N THR A 56 3.42 4.08 0.49
CA THR A 56 3.81 3.98 1.90
C THR A 56 2.57 4.17 2.75
N VAL A 57 2.39 3.33 3.76
CA VAL A 57 1.34 3.46 4.76
C VAL A 57 1.92 3.45 6.16
N ASP A 58 1.30 4.17 7.08
CA ASP A 58 1.63 4.07 8.49
C ASP A 58 0.91 2.85 9.13
N ALA A 59 1.23 2.54 10.38
CA ALA A 59 0.57 1.47 11.13
C ALA A 59 -0.96 1.60 11.08
N ALA A 60 -1.54 2.80 11.17
CA ALA A 60 -2.99 2.99 11.07
C ALA A 60 -3.59 2.67 9.68
N GLY A 61 -2.77 2.33 8.68
CA GLY A 61 -3.20 2.04 7.31
C GLY A 61 -3.46 3.29 6.47
N GLN A 62 -3.10 4.48 6.96
CA GLN A 62 -3.26 5.72 6.20
C GLN A 62 -2.11 5.84 5.21
N THR A 63 -2.39 6.36 4.01
CA THR A 63 -1.34 6.74 3.06
C THR A 63 -0.43 7.76 3.70
N TYR A 64 0.83 7.40 3.88
CA TYR A 64 1.89 8.39 4.00
C TYR A 64 2.16 8.87 2.57
N GLU A 65 1.39 9.85 2.12
CA GLU A 65 1.65 10.52 0.86
C GLU A 65 2.94 11.33 1.04
N SER A 66 4.08 10.71 0.76
CA SER A 66 5.30 11.44 0.45
C SER A 66 4.99 12.17 -0.85
N VAL A 67 4.49 13.40 -0.70
CA VAL A 67 4.30 14.41 -1.73
C VAL A 67 5.42 14.24 -2.74
N SER A 68 5.09 13.69 -3.92
CA SER A 68 6.03 13.71 -5.04
C SER A 68 6.18 15.18 -5.38
N CYS A 69 7.34 15.74 -5.04
CA CYS A 69 7.67 17.12 -5.33
C CYS A 69 7.47 17.31 -6.85
N GLN A 70 6.48 18.15 -7.18
CA GLN A 70 6.22 18.62 -8.53
C GLN A 70 7.36 19.54 -8.98
#